data_AF-A0A924VT47-F1
#
_entry.id   AF-A0A924VT47-F1
#
_cell.length_a   1.000
_cell.length_b   1.000
_cell.length_c   1.000
_cell.angle_alpha   90.00
_cell.angle_beta   90.00
_cell.angle_gamma   90.00
#
_symmetry.space_group_name_H-M   'P 1'
#
loop_
_entity.id
_entity.type
_entity.pdbx_description
1 polymer ?
#
loop_
_entity_poly.entity_id
_entity_poly.type
_entity_poly.pdbx_seq_one_letter_code
_entity_poly.pdbx_strand_id
1 'polypeptide(L)'
;MRISQNFTRTLKDAPSDEVAKNAQLLIRAGFIHKEMAGVYAYMPLGLRVLENIKQIVREEMNAIGGQEVMMTALQPRDIFEKTDRWDDAKVDNWFKTKLVNGTELGLGLTHEEPIVDALAPYVSSYKALPIFVYQIQNKFRNELRAKSGLLRGREFVMKDMYSLARSQEEHLELYERAAGAYQRVYERLGIGDITYRTAADGGIFTKRFSDEYQTLSDIGEDTIYVDEEKRVAINEEVYTDENLVKLGLDKSKLVEK
;
A
#
# COMPACT_ATOMS: atom_id res chain seq x y z
N MET A 1 2.03 -25.16 -16.65
CA MET A 1 0.89 -24.97 -17.57
C MET A 1 1.42 -24.94 -18.99
N ARG A 2 0.92 -25.79 -19.89
CA ARG A 2 1.29 -25.73 -21.32
C ARG A 2 0.60 -24.53 -21.96
N ILE A 3 1.25 -23.83 -22.89
CA ILE A 3 0.65 -22.68 -23.59
C ILE A 3 -0.62 -23.07 -24.33
N SER A 4 -0.70 -24.31 -24.85
CA SER A 4 -1.89 -24.85 -25.51
C SER A 4 -3.12 -24.94 -24.60
N GLN A 5 -2.93 -24.98 -23.27
CA GLN A 5 -4.00 -25.02 -22.28
C GLN A 5 -4.32 -23.65 -21.67
N ASN A 6 -3.51 -22.62 -21.97
CA ASN A 6 -3.81 -21.26 -21.55
C ASN A 6 -4.83 -20.65 -22.50
N PHE A 7 -5.92 -20.10 -21.95
CA PHE A 7 -6.96 -19.46 -22.75
C PHE A 7 -6.55 -18.05 -23.21
N THR A 8 -5.61 -17.40 -22.51
CA THR A 8 -5.15 -16.08 -22.93
C THR A 8 -4.26 -16.16 -24.16
N ARG A 9 -4.38 -15.15 -25.02
CA ARG A 9 -3.60 -14.96 -26.24
C ARG A 9 -2.95 -13.58 -26.21
N THR A 10 -1.80 -13.45 -26.86
CA THR A 10 -1.17 -12.14 -27.02
C THR A 10 -1.92 -11.31 -28.05
N LEU A 11 -1.95 -9.99 -27.83
CA LEU A 11 -2.51 -9.03 -28.77
C LEU A 11 -1.39 -8.31 -29.50
N LYS A 12 -1.55 -8.16 -30.82
CA LYS A 12 -0.61 -7.42 -31.65
C LYS A 12 -0.58 -5.95 -31.24
N ASP A 13 -1.76 -5.35 -31.14
CA ASP A 13 -1.96 -3.93 -30.89
C ASP A 13 -2.42 -3.69 -29.45
N ALA A 14 -2.06 -2.53 -28.89
CA ALA A 14 -2.53 -2.12 -27.57
C ALA A 14 -4.00 -1.67 -27.62
N PRO A 15 -4.75 -1.76 -26.51
CA PRO A 15 -6.08 -1.16 -26.42
C PRO A 15 -6.02 0.34 -26.67
N SER A 16 -6.91 0.87 -27.50
CA SER A 16 -6.94 2.29 -27.86
C SER A 16 -7.35 3.19 -26.70
N ASP A 17 -8.07 2.64 -25.72
CA ASP A 17 -8.57 3.34 -24.52
C ASP A 17 -7.59 3.26 -23.34
N GLU A 18 -6.42 2.63 -23.51
CA GLU A 18 -5.39 2.53 -22.49
C GLU A 18 -4.13 3.28 -22.90
N VAL A 19 -3.68 4.21 -22.06
CA VAL A 19 -2.53 5.09 -22.33
C VAL A 19 -1.31 4.71 -21.49
N ALA A 20 -1.50 4.02 -20.37
CA ALA A 20 -0.41 3.65 -19.49
C ALA A 20 0.38 2.46 -20.06
N LYS A 21 1.68 2.67 -20.29
CA LYS A 21 2.57 1.67 -20.87
C LYS A 21 2.57 0.35 -20.10
N ASN A 22 2.53 0.39 -18.77
CA ASN A 22 2.46 -0.82 -17.94
C ASN A 22 1.20 -1.65 -18.25
N ALA A 23 0.03 -1.01 -18.31
CA ALA A 23 -1.24 -1.67 -18.58
C ALA A 23 -1.32 -2.14 -20.03
N GLN A 24 -0.89 -1.33 -21.00
CA GLN A 24 -0.83 -1.73 -22.42
C GLN A 24 -0.01 -3.01 -22.61
N LEU A 25 1.17 -3.10 -21.99
CA LEU A 25 2.03 -4.28 -22.08
C LEU A 25 1.39 -5.51 -21.42
N LEU A 26 0.84 -5.35 -20.22
CA LEU A 26 0.22 -6.45 -19.49
C LEU A 26 -1.06 -6.95 -20.18
N ILE A 27 -1.87 -6.07 -20.76
CA ILE A 27 -3.07 -6.44 -21.54
C ILE A 27 -2.64 -7.19 -22.80
N ARG A 28 -1.66 -6.66 -23.56
CA ARG A 28 -1.14 -7.31 -24.77
C ARG A 28 -0.52 -8.67 -24.49
N ALA A 29 0.08 -8.86 -23.32
CA ALA A 29 0.64 -10.14 -22.90
C ALA A 29 -0.42 -11.11 -22.33
N GLY A 30 -1.67 -10.67 -22.15
CA GLY A 30 -2.74 -11.48 -21.55
C GLY A 30 -2.55 -11.73 -20.05
N PHE A 31 -1.92 -10.79 -19.33
CA PHE A 31 -1.71 -10.84 -17.89
C PHE A 31 -2.87 -10.20 -17.12
N ILE A 32 -3.49 -9.18 -17.70
CA ILE A 32 -4.63 -8.47 -17.12
C ILE A 32 -5.71 -8.23 -18.17
N HIS A 33 -6.93 -8.02 -17.71
CA HIS A 33 -8.05 -7.49 -18.49
C HIS A 33 -8.54 -6.21 -17.80
N LYS A 34 -8.82 -5.17 -18.58
CA LYS A 34 -9.34 -3.90 -18.06
C LYS A 34 -10.86 -3.94 -18.12
N GLU A 35 -11.51 -3.91 -16.95
CA GLU A 35 -12.97 -3.86 -16.83
C GLU A 35 -13.47 -2.43 -17.07
N MET A 36 -12.79 -1.46 -16.45
CA MET A 36 -13.04 -0.03 -16.60
C MET A 36 -11.79 0.76 -16.15
N ALA A 37 -11.83 2.09 -16.27
CA ALA A 37 -10.73 2.94 -15.83
C ALA A 37 -10.37 2.69 -14.35
N GLY A 38 -9.14 2.20 -14.10
CA GLY A 38 -8.61 1.90 -12.77
C GLY A 38 -9.07 0.58 -12.16
N VAL A 39 -9.75 -0.30 -12.91
CA VAL A 39 -10.21 -1.61 -12.43
C VAL A 39 -9.76 -2.70 -13.40
N TYR A 40 -8.96 -3.64 -12.89
CA TYR A 40 -8.33 -4.68 -13.70
C TYR A 40 -8.54 -6.06 -13.09
N ALA A 41 -8.94 -7.02 -13.93
CA ALA A 41 -8.92 -8.43 -13.59
C ALA A 41 -7.55 -9.04 -13.89
N TYR A 42 -7.02 -9.84 -12.98
CA TYR A 42 -5.78 -10.60 -13.19
C TYR A 42 -6.08 -11.91 -13.93
N MET A 43 -5.53 -12.04 -15.13
CA MET A 43 -5.61 -13.27 -15.93
C MET A 43 -4.64 -14.34 -15.40
N PRO A 44 -4.68 -15.61 -15.85
CA PRO A 44 -3.90 -16.68 -15.22
C PRO A 44 -2.39 -16.41 -15.07
N LEU A 45 -1.75 -15.76 -16.03
CA LEU A 45 -0.33 -15.39 -15.92
C LEU A 45 -0.09 -14.23 -14.95
N GLY A 46 -0.93 -13.20 -15.00
CA GLY A 46 -0.86 -12.07 -14.07
C GLY A 46 -1.14 -12.50 -12.62
N LEU A 47 -2.12 -13.38 -12.42
CA LEU A 47 -2.45 -13.94 -11.12
C LEU A 47 -1.27 -14.74 -10.54
N ARG A 48 -0.54 -15.51 -11.37
CA ARG A 48 0.67 -16.22 -10.92
C ARG A 48 1.77 -15.26 -10.45
N VAL A 49 1.98 -14.16 -11.16
CA VAL A 49 2.94 -13.13 -10.73
C VAL A 49 2.48 -12.49 -9.43
N LEU A 50 1.21 -12.11 -9.34
CA LEU A 50 0.62 -11.53 -8.13
C LEU A 50 0.78 -12.47 -6.92
N GLU A 51 0.47 -13.75 -7.06
CA GLU A 51 0.64 -14.72 -5.96
C GLU A 51 2.11 -14.92 -5.56
N ASN A 52 3.05 -14.87 -6.51
CA ASN A 52 4.48 -14.89 -6.17
C ASN A 52 4.89 -13.65 -5.35
N ILE A 53 4.40 -12.46 -5.73
CA ILE A 53 4.66 -11.22 -4.98
C ILE A 53 4.07 -11.32 -3.57
N LYS A 54 2.80 -11.75 -3.45
CA LYS A 54 2.13 -11.95 -2.16
C LYS A 54 2.89 -12.94 -1.29
N GLN A 55 3.44 -14.00 -1.88
CA GLN A 55 4.20 -15.00 -1.15
C GLN A 55 5.50 -14.43 -0.56
N ILE A 56 6.25 -13.64 -1.33
CA ILE A 56 7.45 -12.94 -0.82
C ILE A 56 7.07 -12.02 0.34
N VAL A 57 6.02 -11.20 0.16
CA VAL A 57 5.53 -10.29 1.21
C VAL A 57 5.14 -11.07 2.47
N ARG A 58 4.35 -12.14 2.32
CA ARG A 58 3.91 -13.01 3.43
C ARG A 58 5.08 -13.59 4.20
N GLU A 59 6.09 -14.11 3.50
CA GLU A 59 7.28 -14.67 4.14
C GLU A 59 8.02 -13.63 4.99
N GLU A 60 8.23 -12.42 4.47
CA GLU A 60 8.92 -11.36 5.21
C GLU A 60 8.10 -10.81 6.38
N MET A 61 6.77 -10.71 6.24
CA MET A 61 5.89 -10.30 7.34
C MET A 61 5.82 -11.37 8.43
N ASN A 62 5.76 -12.65 8.06
CA ASN A 62 5.78 -13.77 9.01
C ASN A 62 7.11 -13.88 9.75
N ALA A 63 8.24 -13.60 9.06
CA ALA A 63 9.57 -13.63 9.67
C ALA A 63 9.73 -12.63 10.82
N ILE A 64 8.98 -11.53 10.81
CA ILE A 64 8.95 -10.54 11.89
C ILE A 64 7.82 -10.77 12.91
N GLY A 65 7.17 -11.94 12.88
CA GLY A 65 6.10 -12.33 13.80
C GLY A 65 4.71 -11.83 13.41
N GLY A 66 4.53 -11.37 12.17
CA GLY A 66 3.23 -10.99 11.63
C GLY A 66 2.26 -12.17 11.56
N GLN A 67 1.03 -11.93 12.00
CA GLN A 67 -0.07 -12.88 11.91
C GLN A 67 -1.01 -12.46 10.78
N GLU A 68 -1.12 -13.30 9.75
CA GLU A 68 -1.99 -13.01 8.62
C GLU A 68 -3.46 -13.24 8.99
N VAL A 69 -4.30 -12.24 8.71
CA VAL A 69 -5.76 -12.27 8.85
C VAL A 69 -6.42 -11.91 7.52
N MET A 70 -7.72 -12.14 7.40
CA MET A 70 -8.53 -11.70 6.27
C MET A 70 -9.71 -10.89 6.78
N MET A 71 -9.67 -9.57 6.61
CA MET A 71 -10.76 -8.68 7.00
C MET A 71 -11.79 -8.56 5.87
N THR A 72 -13.00 -8.13 6.23
CA THR A 72 -14.07 -7.90 5.26
C THR A 72 -13.79 -6.67 4.39
N ALA A 73 -14.26 -6.68 3.14
CA ALA A 73 -14.28 -5.45 2.34
C ALA A 73 -15.43 -4.52 2.77
N LEU A 74 -16.57 -5.09 3.16
CA LEU A 74 -17.71 -4.32 3.68
C LEU A 74 -17.40 -3.88 5.11
N GLN A 75 -17.53 -2.58 5.36
CA GLN A 75 -17.20 -1.94 6.63
C GLN A 75 -18.41 -1.18 7.18
N PRO A 76 -18.76 -1.37 8.46
CA PRO A 76 -19.89 -0.70 9.05
C PRO A 76 -19.54 0.76 9.37
N ARG A 77 -20.55 1.64 9.31
CA ARG A 77 -20.40 3.08 9.54
C ARG A 77 -19.93 3.42 10.96
N ASP A 78 -20.48 2.74 11.95
CA ASP A 78 -20.39 3.06 13.37
C ASP A 78 -18.95 3.10 13.93
N ILE A 79 -18.08 2.20 13.48
CA ILE A 79 -16.68 2.19 13.93
C ILE A 79 -15.87 3.38 13.39
N PHE A 80 -16.22 3.90 12.21
CA PHE A 80 -15.54 5.03 11.58
C PHE A 80 -16.11 6.40 12.00
N GLU A 81 -17.33 6.44 12.52
CA GLU A 81 -17.84 7.65 13.17
C GLU A 81 -17.07 7.97 14.45
N LYS A 82 -16.57 6.95 15.17
CA LYS A 82 -15.75 7.13 16.38
C LYS A 82 -14.42 7.84 16.10
N THR A 83 -13.91 7.75 14.86
CA THR A 83 -12.64 8.37 14.42
C THR A 83 -12.88 9.56 13.49
N ASP A 84 -14.15 9.96 13.30
CA ASP A 84 -14.62 10.94 12.33
C ASP A 84 -14.29 10.62 10.85
N ARG A 85 -13.67 9.47 10.54
CA ARG A 85 -13.26 9.13 9.17
C ARG A 85 -14.43 8.72 8.28
N TRP A 86 -15.62 8.60 8.84
CA TRP A 86 -16.86 8.53 8.06
C TRP A 86 -17.25 9.85 7.39
N ASP A 87 -16.69 10.99 7.79
CA ASP A 87 -16.97 12.30 7.17
C ASP A 87 -16.26 12.44 5.81
N ASP A 88 -17.01 12.77 4.76
CA ASP A 88 -16.47 13.01 3.41
C ASP A 88 -15.53 14.22 3.35
N ALA A 89 -15.67 15.18 4.29
CA ALA A 89 -14.72 16.30 4.40
C ALA A 89 -13.34 15.85 4.91
N LYS A 90 -13.25 14.68 5.55
CA LYS A 90 -11.98 14.09 6.03
C LYS A 90 -11.47 12.97 5.11
N VAL A 91 -12.38 12.21 4.49
CA VAL A 91 -12.07 11.12 3.57
C VAL A 91 -12.95 11.25 2.33
N ASP A 92 -12.43 11.91 1.31
CA ASP A 92 -13.17 12.32 0.10
C ASP A 92 -13.24 11.23 -0.99
N ASN A 93 -12.47 10.16 -0.84
CA ASN A 93 -12.33 9.08 -1.84
C ASN A 93 -12.92 7.73 -1.37
N TRP A 94 -13.94 7.74 -0.51
CA TRP A 94 -14.56 6.50 -0.03
C TRP A 94 -15.80 6.09 -0.84
N PHE A 95 -15.83 4.85 -1.34
CA PHE A 95 -17.07 4.21 -1.79
C PHE A 95 -18.01 3.88 -0.62
N LYS A 96 -19.14 4.59 -0.53
CA LYS A 96 -20.22 4.34 0.43
C LYS A 96 -21.50 3.89 -0.28
N THR A 97 -22.25 3.00 0.35
CA THR A 97 -23.50 2.44 -0.17
C THR A 97 -24.47 2.07 0.95
N LYS A 98 -25.63 1.51 0.59
CA LYS A 98 -26.67 1.06 1.52
C LYS A 98 -27.09 -0.38 1.22
N LEU A 99 -27.33 -1.15 2.27
CA LEU A 99 -28.07 -2.42 2.17
C LEU A 99 -29.53 -2.15 1.77
N VAL A 100 -30.23 -3.21 1.34
CA VAL A 100 -31.66 -3.16 0.99
C VAL A 100 -32.54 -2.63 2.15
N ASN A 101 -32.15 -2.88 3.40
CA ASN A 101 -32.85 -2.39 4.59
C ASN A 101 -32.47 -0.94 4.99
N GLY A 102 -31.65 -0.26 4.19
CA GLY A 102 -31.20 1.12 4.43
C GLY A 102 -29.94 1.28 5.27
N THR A 103 -29.35 0.20 5.80
CA THR A 103 -28.12 0.26 6.60
C THR A 103 -26.95 0.76 5.73
N GLU A 104 -26.29 1.82 6.20
CA GLU A 104 -25.12 2.40 5.51
C GLU A 104 -23.84 1.62 5.79
N LEU A 105 -23.01 1.49 4.76
CA LEU A 105 -21.72 0.81 4.81
C LEU A 105 -20.76 1.35 3.76
N GLY A 106 -19.47 1.13 3.98
CA GLY A 106 -18.40 1.48 3.05
C GLY A 106 -17.66 0.26 2.51
N LEU A 107 -17.00 0.40 1.36
CA LEU A 107 -15.96 -0.54 0.93
C LEU A 107 -14.62 -0.09 1.50
N GLY A 108 -13.90 -0.96 2.21
CA GLY A 108 -12.67 -0.62 2.91
C GLY A 108 -11.59 -0.02 2.00
N LEU A 109 -11.22 1.24 2.26
CA LEU A 109 -10.07 1.91 1.64
C LEU A 109 -8.74 1.60 2.38
N THR A 110 -8.86 1.22 3.66
CA THR A 110 -7.85 0.73 4.61
C THR A 110 -8.61 0.16 5.83
N HIS A 111 -7.91 -0.34 6.85
CA HIS A 111 -8.49 -1.10 7.96
C HIS A 111 -7.93 -0.74 9.35
N GLU A 112 -7.60 0.53 9.65
CA GLU A 112 -7.19 0.91 11.02
C GLU A 112 -8.33 0.63 12.04
N GLU A 113 -9.53 1.13 11.80
CA GLU A 113 -10.68 0.99 12.71
C GLU A 113 -11.15 -0.47 12.84
N PRO A 114 -11.36 -1.24 11.75
CA PRO A 114 -11.83 -2.62 11.84
C PRO A 114 -10.83 -3.54 12.53
N ILE A 115 -9.53 -3.33 12.35
CA ILE A 115 -8.51 -4.13 13.03
C ILE A 115 -8.47 -3.81 14.52
N VAL A 116 -8.52 -2.53 14.90
CA VAL A 116 -8.55 -2.14 16.32
C VAL A 116 -9.81 -2.68 17.00
N ASP A 117 -10.97 -2.58 16.35
CA ASP A 117 -12.24 -3.12 16.86
C ASP A 117 -12.17 -4.64 17.04
N ALA A 118 -11.66 -5.36 16.04
CA ALA A 118 -11.52 -6.82 16.10
C ALA A 118 -10.49 -7.29 17.16
N LEU A 119 -9.41 -6.53 17.37
CA LEU A 119 -8.38 -6.87 18.36
C LEU A 119 -8.78 -6.52 19.79
N ALA A 120 -9.64 -5.53 20.00
CA ALA A 120 -9.96 -4.99 21.32
C ALA A 120 -10.34 -6.06 22.38
N PRO A 121 -11.16 -7.09 22.07
CA PRO A 121 -11.49 -8.14 23.05
C PRO A 121 -10.29 -8.99 23.50
N TYR A 122 -9.23 -9.07 22.68
CA TYR A 122 -8.04 -9.88 22.96
C TYR A 122 -6.96 -9.11 23.72
N VAL A 123 -7.05 -7.78 23.80
CA VAL A 123 -6.08 -6.90 24.46
C VAL A 123 -6.59 -6.51 25.85
N SER A 124 -6.70 -7.50 26.74
CA SER A 124 -7.16 -7.30 28.12
C SER A 124 -6.05 -6.96 29.12
N SER A 125 -4.79 -7.10 28.73
CA SER A 125 -3.61 -6.85 29.58
C SER A 125 -2.38 -6.53 28.75
N TYR A 126 -1.40 -5.82 29.32
CA TYR A 126 -0.09 -5.58 28.69
C TYR A 126 0.64 -6.87 28.28
N LYS A 127 0.30 -8.00 28.91
CA LYS A 127 0.86 -9.32 28.59
C LYS A 127 0.42 -9.84 27.22
N ALA A 128 -0.65 -9.31 26.65
CA ALA A 128 -1.12 -9.66 25.31
C ALA A 128 -0.33 -8.92 24.21
N LEU A 129 0.49 -7.92 24.57
CA LEU A 129 1.29 -7.13 23.65
C LEU A 129 2.75 -7.63 23.60
N PRO A 130 3.53 -7.36 22.54
CA PRO A 130 3.09 -6.70 21.31
C PRO A 130 2.27 -7.62 20.41
N ILE A 131 1.41 -7.02 19.58
CA ILE A 131 0.66 -7.72 18.53
C ILE A 131 1.11 -7.19 17.18
N PHE A 132 1.20 -8.10 16.21
CA PHE A 132 1.58 -7.80 14.83
C PHE A 132 0.62 -8.54 13.91
N VAL A 133 -0.31 -7.84 13.28
CA VAL A 133 -1.29 -8.45 12.36
C VAL A 133 -1.21 -7.78 11.00
N TYR A 134 -1.46 -8.53 9.95
CA TYR A 134 -1.53 -7.98 8.60
C TYR A 134 -2.51 -8.76 7.75
N GLN A 135 -2.90 -8.19 6.63
CA GLN A 135 -3.70 -8.87 5.62
C GLN A 135 -3.17 -8.53 4.23
N ILE A 136 -3.53 -9.36 3.25
CA ILE A 136 -3.33 -9.08 1.82
C ILE A 136 -4.70 -9.14 1.15
N GLN A 137 -5.30 -7.97 0.88
CA GLN A 137 -6.72 -7.88 0.55
C GLN A 137 -7.01 -6.69 -0.40
N ASN A 138 -8.06 -6.79 -1.21
CA ASN A 138 -8.48 -5.75 -2.17
C ASN A 138 -9.06 -4.52 -1.47
N LYS A 139 -8.45 -3.37 -1.74
CA LYS A 139 -8.91 -2.05 -1.29
C LYS A 139 -9.64 -1.32 -2.39
N PHE A 140 -10.54 -0.43 -1.97
CA PHE A 140 -11.36 0.36 -2.87
C PHE A 140 -11.17 1.84 -2.56
N ARG A 141 -10.68 2.61 -3.52
CA ARG A 141 -10.55 4.08 -3.42
C ARG A 141 -11.27 4.72 -4.60
N ASN A 142 -12.22 5.60 -4.30
CA ASN A 142 -13.03 6.31 -5.28
C ASN A 142 -12.25 7.47 -5.90
N GLU A 143 -11.11 7.15 -6.51
CA GLU A 143 -10.22 8.11 -7.16
C GLU A 143 -10.98 8.86 -8.26
N LEU A 144 -10.96 10.20 -8.16
CA LEU A 144 -11.55 11.11 -9.14
C LEU A 144 -11.05 10.77 -10.55
N ARG A 145 -9.76 10.48 -10.67
CA ARG A 145 -9.11 10.05 -11.91
C ARG A 145 -8.16 8.89 -11.66
N ALA A 146 -8.51 7.72 -12.20
CA ALA A 146 -7.55 6.65 -12.37
C ALA A 146 -6.52 7.05 -13.45
N LYS A 147 -5.24 6.84 -13.18
CA LYS A 147 -4.14 7.14 -14.10
C LYS A 147 -3.03 6.10 -13.95
N SER A 148 -2.09 6.10 -14.90
CA SER A 148 -0.86 5.29 -14.78
C SER A 148 -1.08 3.77 -14.67
N GLY A 149 -2.20 3.27 -15.19
CA GLY A 149 -2.47 1.82 -15.30
C GLY A 149 -2.72 1.19 -13.93
N LEU A 150 -1.91 0.18 -13.58
CA LEU A 150 -1.99 -0.51 -12.28
C LEU A 150 -1.44 0.32 -11.11
N LEU A 151 -0.72 1.41 -11.39
CA LEU A 151 -0.06 2.22 -10.34
C LEU A 151 -1.07 3.10 -9.57
N ARG A 152 -2.17 3.51 -10.20
CA ARG A 152 -3.24 4.29 -9.55
C ARG A 152 -4.63 3.87 -10.05
N GLY A 153 -5.14 2.82 -9.42
CA GLY A 153 -6.46 2.25 -9.67
C GLY A 153 -7.51 2.65 -8.63
N ARG A 154 -8.75 2.17 -8.84
CA ARG A 154 -9.88 2.29 -7.91
C ARG A 154 -10.08 1.02 -7.07
N GLU A 155 -9.69 -0.12 -7.62
CA GLU A 155 -9.62 -1.40 -6.93
C GLU A 155 -8.21 -1.95 -7.08
N PHE A 156 -7.56 -2.30 -5.97
CA PHE A 156 -6.19 -2.79 -5.98
C PHE A 156 -5.88 -3.66 -4.77
N VAL A 157 -4.91 -4.56 -4.90
CA VAL A 157 -4.45 -5.42 -3.80
C VAL A 157 -3.50 -4.61 -2.92
N MET A 158 -3.74 -4.61 -1.61
CA MET A 158 -2.83 -4.00 -0.64
C MET A 158 -2.46 -5.04 0.42
N LYS A 159 -1.19 -5.00 0.84
CA LYS A 159 -0.80 -5.52 2.15
C LYS A 159 -0.78 -4.39 3.15
N ASP A 160 -1.65 -4.46 4.14
CA ASP A 160 -1.73 -3.53 5.27
C ASP A 160 -1.44 -4.27 6.57
N MET A 161 -0.68 -3.63 7.46
CA MET A 161 -0.15 -4.22 8.69
C MET A 161 -0.33 -3.25 9.86
N TYR A 162 -0.69 -3.79 11.01
CA TYR A 162 -1.02 -3.05 12.21
C TYR A 162 -0.30 -3.66 13.40
N SER A 163 0.31 -2.80 14.21
CA SER A 163 1.06 -3.19 15.39
C SER A 163 0.50 -2.53 16.63
N LEU A 164 0.27 -3.29 17.70
CA LEU A 164 -0.07 -2.73 19.01
C LEU A 164 1.13 -2.93 19.93
N ALA A 165 1.61 -1.83 20.50
CA ALA A 165 2.76 -1.79 21.39
C ALA A 165 2.34 -1.29 22.78
N ARG A 166 3.04 -1.76 23.82
CA ARG A 166 2.83 -1.36 25.22
C ARG A 166 3.48 -0.03 25.57
N SER A 167 4.49 0.39 24.80
CA SER A 167 5.23 1.63 25.02
C SER A 167 5.71 2.23 23.69
N GLN A 168 6.17 3.49 23.75
CA GLN A 168 6.72 4.19 22.59
C GLN A 168 8.03 3.53 22.10
N GLU A 169 8.84 3.00 23.01
CA GLU A 169 10.08 2.30 22.70
C GLU A 169 9.80 0.98 21.97
N GLU A 170 8.83 0.19 22.45
CA GLU A 170 8.41 -1.05 21.78
C GLU A 170 7.80 -0.73 20.41
N HIS A 171 7.03 0.35 20.28
CA HIS A 171 6.53 0.81 18.98
C HIS A 171 7.66 1.12 17.99
N LEU A 172 8.72 1.82 18.42
CA LEU A 172 9.85 2.14 17.55
C LEU A 172 10.62 0.88 17.12
N GLU A 173 10.79 -0.09 18.02
CA GLU A 173 11.39 -1.38 17.67
C GLU A 173 10.56 -2.11 16.59
N LEU A 174 9.24 -2.17 16.79
CA LEU A 174 8.31 -2.79 15.85
C LEU A 174 8.29 -2.08 14.49
N TYR A 175 8.37 -0.75 14.50
CA TYR A 175 8.45 0.08 13.31
C TYR A 175 9.71 -0.24 12.49
N GLU A 176 10.88 -0.27 13.12
CA GLU A 176 12.15 -0.60 12.45
C GLU A 176 12.19 -2.06 11.96
N ARG A 177 11.54 -2.99 12.69
CA ARG A 177 11.37 -4.37 12.22
C ARG A 177 10.55 -4.45 10.95
N ALA A 178 9.44 -3.70 10.87
CA ALA A 178 8.63 -3.59 9.65
C ALA A 178 9.44 -2.95 8.51
N ALA A 179 10.15 -1.85 8.77
CA ALA A 179 11.00 -1.19 7.79
C ALA A 179 12.04 -2.15 7.20
N GLY A 180 12.78 -2.87 8.04
CA GLY A 180 13.74 -3.87 7.56
C GLY A 180 13.09 -4.99 6.75
N ALA A 181 11.86 -5.41 7.08
CA ALA A 181 11.13 -6.40 6.29
C ALA A 181 10.68 -5.85 4.93
N TYR A 182 10.26 -4.59 4.85
CA TYR A 182 9.91 -3.95 3.59
C TYR A 182 11.13 -3.87 2.68
N GLN A 183 12.29 -3.47 3.20
CA GLN A 183 13.54 -3.45 2.45
C GLN A 183 13.84 -4.84 1.85
N ARG A 184 13.78 -5.92 2.64
CA ARG A 184 13.98 -7.29 2.14
C ARG A 184 12.96 -7.70 1.08
N VAL A 185 11.70 -7.28 1.20
CA VAL A 185 10.69 -7.49 0.14
C VAL A 185 11.16 -6.87 -1.17
N TYR A 186 11.55 -5.60 -1.18
CA TYR A 186 11.99 -4.93 -2.41
C TYR A 186 13.27 -5.54 -3.00
N GLU A 187 14.23 -5.93 -2.15
CA GLU A 187 15.43 -6.68 -2.56
C GLU A 187 15.06 -8.00 -3.25
N ARG A 188 14.16 -8.79 -2.64
CA ARG A 188 13.71 -10.08 -3.21
C ARG A 188 12.86 -9.93 -4.47
N LEU A 189 12.17 -8.81 -4.62
CA LEU A 189 11.46 -8.45 -5.85
C LEU A 189 12.40 -7.95 -6.96
N GLY A 190 13.68 -7.76 -6.67
CA GLY A 190 14.69 -7.33 -7.64
C GLY A 190 14.64 -5.83 -7.97
N ILE A 191 13.99 -5.02 -7.14
CA ILE A 191 13.91 -3.56 -7.29
C ILE A 191 14.53 -2.78 -6.13
N GLY A 192 15.10 -3.48 -5.13
CA GLY A 192 15.69 -2.86 -3.95
C GLY A 192 16.74 -1.78 -4.25
N ASP A 193 17.57 -1.98 -5.27
CA ASP A 193 18.63 -1.02 -5.64
C ASP A 193 18.09 0.35 -6.07
N ILE A 194 16.86 0.38 -6.60
CA ILE A 194 16.18 1.60 -7.05
C ILE A 194 15.01 2.02 -6.13
N THR A 195 14.83 1.35 -4.99
CA THR A 195 13.83 1.70 -3.97
C THR A 195 14.51 2.33 -2.76
N TYR A 196 13.98 3.45 -2.27
CA TYR A 196 14.54 4.21 -1.16
C TYR A 196 13.53 4.35 -0.02
N ARG A 197 13.99 4.17 1.22
CA ARG A 197 13.25 4.56 2.42
C ARG A 197 13.27 6.08 2.49
N THR A 198 12.10 6.69 2.41
CA THR A 198 11.93 8.10 2.14
C THR A 198 11.11 8.75 3.23
N ALA A 199 11.67 9.75 3.90
CA ALA A 199 10.94 10.51 4.90
C ALA A 199 9.82 11.32 4.23
N ALA A 200 8.59 11.18 4.73
CA ALA A 200 7.38 11.74 4.14
C ALA A 200 6.42 12.28 5.21
N ASP A 201 5.36 12.96 4.75
CA ASP A 201 4.27 13.42 5.61
C ASP A 201 3.49 12.23 6.19
N GLY A 202 2.93 12.39 7.39
CA GLY A 202 2.12 11.36 8.03
C GLY A 202 0.66 11.31 7.57
N GLY A 203 0.26 12.28 6.75
CA GLY A 203 -1.08 12.44 6.21
C GLY A 203 -2.15 12.47 7.30
N ILE A 204 -3.27 11.82 7.00
CA ILE A 204 -4.39 11.67 7.94
C ILE A 204 -4.10 10.70 9.09
N PHE A 205 -2.98 9.97 9.06
CA PHE A 205 -2.67 8.91 10.00
C PHE A 205 -1.85 9.39 11.21
N THR A 206 -0.91 10.31 11.01
CA THR A 206 -0.05 10.81 12.08
C THR A 206 0.46 12.22 11.78
N LYS A 207 0.78 12.97 12.85
CA LYS A 207 1.43 14.28 12.75
C LYS A 207 2.97 14.20 12.73
N ARG A 208 3.52 13.00 12.88
CA ARG A 208 4.96 12.73 12.82
C ARG A 208 5.37 12.45 11.37
N PHE A 209 6.68 12.46 11.09
CA PHE A 209 7.16 11.87 9.85
C PHE A 209 6.72 10.41 9.74
N SER A 210 6.44 10.00 8.51
CA SER A 210 6.29 8.62 8.11
C SER A 210 7.42 8.24 7.15
N ASP A 211 7.56 6.94 6.88
CA ASP A 211 8.47 6.45 5.86
C ASP A 211 7.66 5.86 4.71
N GLU A 212 7.93 6.37 3.52
CA GLU A 212 7.51 5.80 2.25
C GLU A 212 8.64 4.97 1.65
N TYR A 213 8.30 3.95 0.87
CA TYR A 213 9.26 3.20 0.06
C TYR A 213 9.05 3.56 -1.40
N GLN A 214 9.82 4.54 -1.87
CA GLN A 214 9.65 5.12 -3.21
C GLN A 214 10.67 4.51 -4.18
N THR A 215 10.16 4.02 -5.31
CA THR A 215 10.96 3.35 -6.34
C THR A 215 11.15 4.29 -7.52
N LEU A 216 12.40 4.53 -7.91
CA LEU A 216 12.72 5.46 -8.99
C LEU A 216 12.08 5.04 -10.31
N SER A 217 11.39 5.99 -10.95
CA SER A 217 10.76 5.79 -12.25
C SER A 217 10.51 7.13 -12.94
N ASP A 218 10.78 7.22 -14.24
CA ASP A 218 10.52 8.41 -15.06
C ASP A 218 9.03 8.83 -15.10
N ILE A 219 8.13 7.96 -14.62
CA ILE A 219 6.69 8.20 -14.54
C ILE A 219 6.17 8.27 -13.10
N GLY A 220 7.06 8.42 -12.11
CA GLY A 220 6.71 8.64 -10.71
C GLY A 220 5.81 9.86 -10.54
N GLU A 221 4.91 9.80 -9.55
CA GLU A 221 4.03 10.95 -9.23
C GLU A 221 4.61 11.87 -8.16
N ASP A 222 5.63 11.39 -7.44
CA ASP A 222 6.33 12.11 -6.40
C ASP A 222 7.74 12.49 -6.86
N THR A 223 8.22 13.64 -6.42
CA THR A 223 9.62 14.05 -6.52
C THR A 223 10.32 13.72 -5.22
N ILE A 224 11.50 13.09 -5.27
CA ILE A 224 12.27 12.78 -4.06
C ILE A 224 13.69 13.31 -4.16
N TYR A 225 14.26 13.63 -3.00
CA TYR A 225 15.64 14.06 -2.88
C TYR A 225 16.44 12.96 -2.18
N VAL A 226 17.39 12.36 -2.90
CA VAL A 226 18.08 11.12 -2.50
C VAL A 226 19.48 11.41 -2.01
N ASP A 227 19.85 10.87 -0.85
CA ASP A 227 21.24 10.69 -0.40
C ASP A 227 21.69 9.28 -0.82
N GLU A 228 22.41 9.20 -1.94
CA GLU A 228 22.83 7.91 -2.52
C GLU A 228 23.79 7.13 -1.60
N GLU A 229 24.63 7.84 -0.83
CA GLU A 229 25.58 7.22 0.11
C GLU A 229 24.85 6.56 1.28
N LYS A 230 23.87 7.26 1.85
CA LYS A 230 23.11 6.77 3.01
C LYS A 230 21.93 5.87 2.64
N ARG A 231 21.58 5.75 1.36
CA ARG A 231 20.44 4.95 0.88
C ARG A 231 19.10 5.39 1.49
N VAL A 232 18.94 6.69 1.72
CA VAL A 232 17.71 7.32 2.23
C VAL A 232 17.30 8.47 1.31
N ALA A 233 16.03 8.84 1.38
CA ALA A 233 15.53 10.00 0.66
C ALA A 233 14.58 10.83 1.53
N ILE A 234 14.18 11.98 1.02
CA ILE A 234 13.13 12.82 1.57
C ILE A 234 12.17 13.23 0.45
N ASN A 235 10.87 13.12 0.70
CA ASN A 235 9.83 13.52 -0.24
C ASN A 235 9.80 15.05 -0.34
N GLU A 236 9.62 15.59 -1.54
CA GLU A 236 9.54 17.03 -1.80
C GLU A 236 8.54 17.76 -0.87
N GLU A 237 7.42 17.12 -0.54
CA GLU A 237 6.37 17.69 0.32
C GLU A 237 6.89 18.12 1.71
N VAL A 238 7.93 17.44 2.21
CA VAL A 238 8.52 17.71 3.52
C VAL A 238 9.96 18.23 3.42
N TYR A 239 10.43 18.55 2.22
CA TYR A 239 11.78 19.05 1.95
C TYR A 239 11.96 20.50 2.41
N THR A 240 12.25 20.69 3.69
CA THR A 240 12.54 22.01 4.28
C THR A 240 13.85 21.97 5.06
N ASP A 241 14.56 23.10 5.15
CA ASP A 241 15.84 23.17 5.88
C ASP A 241 15.68 22.74 7.35
N GLU A 242 14.54 23.04 7.98
CA GLU A 242 14.22 22.59 9.34
C GLU A 242 14.10 21.06 9.42
N ASN A 243 13.42 20.44 8.46
CA ASN A 243 13.22 18.99 8.43
C ASN A 243 14.51 18.25 8.07
N LEU A 244 15.34 18.80 7.19
CA LEU A 244 16.66 18.25 6.87
C LEU A 244 17.54 18.17 8.11
N VAL A 245 17.54 19.22 8.95
CA VAL A 245 18.26 19.22 10.23
C VAL A 245 17.71 18.14 11.18
N LYS A 246 16.38 18.04 11.31
CA LYS A 246 15.74 17.00 12.15
C LYS A 246 16.07 15.58 11.72
N LEU A 247 16.18 15.35 10.41
CA LEU A 247 16.46 14.05 9.80
C LEU A 247 17.96 13.77 9.65
N GLY A 248 18.83 14.73 9.98
CA GLY A 248 20.29 14.59 9.82
C GLY A 248 20.72 14.44 8.36
N LEU A 249 19.99 15.08 7.44
CA LEU A 249 20.27 15.07 6.00
C LEU A 249 21.04 16.33 5.60
N ASP A 250 22.06 16.14 4.77
CA ASP A 250 22.87 17.23 4.23
C ASP A 250 22.36 17.62 2.84
N LYS A 251 21.83 18.83 2.72
CA LYS A 251 21.27 19.37 1.48
C LYS A 251 22.22 19.26 0.28
N SER A 252 23.53 19.41 0.52
CA SER A 252 24.55 19.37 -0.54
C SER A 252 24.77 17.97 -1.12
N LYS A 253 24.33 16.93 -0.41
CA LYS A 253 24.43 15.52 -0.83
C LYS A 253 23.15 14.99 -1.47
N LEU A 254 22.08 15.78 -1.43
CA LEU A 254 20.78 15.35 -1.93
C LEU A 254 20.65 15.64 -3.42
N VAL A 255 20.25 14.61 -4.18
CA VAL A 255 20.01 14.69 -5.61
C VAL A 255 18.53 14.48 -5.87
N GLU A 256 17.90 15.42 -6.58
CA GLU A 256 16.52 15.29 -7.06
C GLU A 256 16.42 14.10 -8.03
N LYS A 257 15.42 13.25 -7.83
CA LYS A 257 15.14 12.04 -8.64
C LYS A 257 13.65 11.87 -8.87
#